data_AF-A0A850MFA2-F1
#
_entry.id   AF-A0A850MFA2-F1
#
_cell.length_a   1.000
_cell.length_b   1.000
_cell.length_c   1.000
_cell.angle_alpha   90.00
_cell.angle_beta   90.00
_cell.angle_gamma   90.00
#
_symmetry.space_group_name_H-M   'P 1'
#
loop_
_entity.id
_entity.type
_entity.pdbx_description
1 polymer ?
#
loop_
_entity_poly.entity_id
_entity_poly.type
_entity_poly.pdbx_seq_one_letter_code
_entity_poly.pdbx_strand_id
1 'polypeptide(L)'
;MTPDLDLHVYDGEGRYVGINYYTNEVELEIPGAVYSGDSNTTEWIYLPPNVTDYYAVVDARDAHLPVEEYQLTITTLTPDNETLQASLNETIQAGEAEFWAPEISPETGELVVPPLEAAIADELENLTATILQR
;
A
#
# COMPACT_ATOMS: atom_id res chain seq x y z
N MET A 1 -0.99 -23.05 6.76
CA MET A 1 -0.65 -22.24 5.57
C MET A 1 -0.38 -20.84 6.08
N THR A 2 0.67 -20.21 5.60
CA THR A 2 0.92 -18.79 5.87
C THR A 2 0.10 -17.98 4.85
N PRO A 3 -0.50 -16.85 5.24
CA PRO A 3 -1.10 -15.92 4.29
C PRO A 3 -0.13 -15.58 3.15
N ASP A 4 -0.69 -15.33 1.96
CA ASP A 4 0.07 -14.92 0.78
C ASP A 4 -0.61 -13.68 0.21
N LEU A 5 -0.19 -12.55 0.75
CA LEU A 5 -0.76 -11.24 0.49
C LEU A 5 0.37 -10.33 0.04
N ASP A 6 0.10 -9.59 -1.02
CA ASP A 6 1.09 -8.76 -1.68
C ASP A 6 0.90 -7.30 -1.29
N LEU A 7 2.02 -6.64 -0.98
CA LEU A 7 2.07 -5.23 -0.67
C LEU A 7 2.52 -4.44 -1.90
N HIS A 8 1.70 -3.48 -2.28
CA HIS A 8 2.00 -2.57 -3.37
C HIS A 8 1.92 -1.12 -2.92
N VAL A 9 2.61 -0.23 -3.63
CA VAL A 9 2.49 1.22 -3.47
C VAL A 9 2.40 1.91 -4.82
N TYR A 10 1.59 2.95 -4.88
CA TYR A 10 1.59 3.92 -5.96
C TYR A 10 1.80 5.33 -5.39
N ASP A 11 2.59 6.16 -6.05
CA ASP A 11 2.71 7.57 -5.69
C ASP A 11 1.77 8.48 -6.49
N GLY A 12 1.71 9.76 -6.10
CA GLY A 12 0.89 10.77 -6.76
C GLY A 12 1.28 11.08 -8.23
N GLU A 13 2.42 10.56 -8.72
CA GLU A 13 2.79 10.62 -10.14
C GLU A 13 2.33 9.37 -10.92
N GLY A 14 1.67 8.42 -10.24
CA GLY A 14 1.19 7.16 -10.81
C GLY A 14 2.29 6.11 -11.01
N ARG A 15 3.46 6.28 -10.38
CA ARG A 15 4.55 5.28 -10.41
C ARG A 15 4.28 4.17 -9.41
N TYR A 16 4.66 2.95 -9.76
CA TYR A 16 4.33 1.75 -9.01
C TYR A 16 5.54 1.04 -8.37
N VAL A 17 5.31 0.43 -7.21
CA VAL A 17 6.21 -0.54 -6.56
C VAL A 17 5.41 -1.77 -6.13
N GLY A 18 5.85 -2.95 -6.55
CA GLY A 18 5.23 -4.23 -6.18
C GLY A 18 5.52 -5.33 -7.19
N ILE A 19 4.85 -6.47 -7.07
CA ILE A 19 4.89 -7.57 -8.03
C ILE A 19 3.95 -7.33 -9.21
N ASN A 20 4.48 -7.25 -10.43
CA ASN A 20 3.65 -7.24 -11.63
C ASN A 20 3.25 -8.67 -11.99
N TYR A 21 1.96 -8.99 -11.90
CA TYR A 21 1.46 -10.35 -12.12
C TYR A 21 1.44 -10.79 -13.60
N TYR A 22 1.54 -9.86 -14.56
CA TYR A 22 1.61 -10.21 -15.98
C TYR A 22 3.03 -10.61 -16.38
N THR A 23 4.04 -9.89 -15.87
CA THR A 23 5.45 -10.17 -16.14
C THR A 23 6.05 -11.17 -15.14
N ASN A 24 5.43 -11.30 -13.96
CA ASN A 24 5.95 -12.01 -12.80
C ASN A 24 7.31 -11.43 -12.33
N GLU A 25 7.48 -10.11 -12.51
CA GLU A 25 8.68 -9.37 -12.12
C GLU A 25 8.32 -8.26 -11.14
N VAL A 26 9.21 -7.99 -10.20
CA VAL A 26 9.09 -6.82 -9.32
C VAL A 26 9.32 -5.56 -10.15
N GLU A 27 8.37 -4.64 -10.07
CA GLU A 27 8.49 -3.29 -10.64
C GLU A 27 8.87 -2.30 -9.53
N LEU A 28 9.84 -1.43 -9.82
CA LEU A 28 10.37 -0.41 -8.91
C LEU A 28 10.44 0.93 -9.64
N GLU A 29 9.28 1.47 -10.00
CA GLU A 29 9.20 2.71 -10.78
C GLU A 29 9.46 3.96 -9.94
N ILE A 30 9.17 3.91 -8.63
CA ILE A 30 9.41 5.01 -7.70
C ILE A 30 10.93 5.14 -7.42
N PRO A 31 11.60 6.23 -7.84
CA PRO A 31 13.05 6.34 -7.73
C PRO A 31 13.52 6.36 -6.28
N GLY A 32 14.34 5.38 -5.89
CA GLY A 32 14.89 5.27 -4.54
C GLY A 32 14.01 4.49 -3.56
N ALA A 33 12.87 3.96 -4.01
CA ALA A 33 12.11 2.99 -3.23
C ALA A 33 12.88 1.66 -3.12
N VAL A 34 12.62 0.93 -2.03
CA VAL A 34 13.15 -0.41 -1.80
C VAL A 34 12.00 -1.31 -1.38
N TYR A 35 11.90 -2.49 -1.98
CA TYR A 35 10.88 -3.49 -1.66
C TYR A 35 11.56 -4.76 -1.15
N SER A 36 10.97 -5.39 -0.13
CA SER A 36 11.40 -6.69 0.38
C SER A 36 11.38 -7.78 -0.70
N GLY A 37 10.43 -7.66 -1.64
CA GLY A 37 10.11 -8.66 -2.65
C GLY A 37 9.03 -9.64 -2.20
N ASP A 38 8.35 -10.19 -3.20
CA ASP A 38 7.23 -11.15 -3.21
C ASP A 38 7.46 -12.44 -2.39
N SER A 39 8.72 -12.88 -2.25
CA SER A 39 9.03 -14.15 -1.58
C SER A 39 9.02 -14.11 -0.04
N ASN A 40 8.60 -13.00 0.58
CA ASN A 40 8.68 -12.82 2.02
C ASN A 40 7.32 -13.04 2.68
N THR A 41 7.30 -13.73 3.82
CA THR A 41 6.08 -13.89 4.64
C THR A 41 5.56 -12.57 5.23
N THR A 42 6.37 -11.52 5.20
CA THR A 42 5.99 -10.18 5.60
C THR A 42 6.68 -9.22 4.66
N GLU A 43 5.87 -8.51 3.89
CA GLU A 43 6.33 -7.58 2.90
C GLU A 43 6.55 -6.19 3.50
N TRP A 44 7.53 -5.46 2.98
CA TRP A 44 7.73 -4.06 3.32
C TRP A 44 8.23 -3.26 2.12
N ILE A 45 7.74 -2.03 2.01
CA ILE A 45 8.21 -1.05 1.04
C ILE A 45 8.74 0.16 1.80
N TYR A 46 9.99 0.53 1.51
CA TYR A 46 10.57 1.80 1.91
C TYR A 46 10.38 2.80 0.78
N LEU A 47 9.74 3.93 1.08
CA LEU A 47 9.62 5.06 0.17
C LEU A 47 10.66 6.12 0.51
N PRO A 48 11.23 6.79 -0.51
CA PRO A 48 12.14 7.91 -0.28
C PRO A 48 11.38 9.10 0.33
N PRO A 49 12.05 9.96 1.12
CA PRO A 49 11.40 11.00 1.91
C PRO A 49 10.72 12.11 1.09
N ASN A 50 10.97 12.17 -0.23
CA ASN A 50 10.30 13.11 -1.13
C ASN A 50 8.96 12.58 -1.68
N VAL A 51 8.59 11.33 -1.39
CA VAL A 51 7.29 10.76 -1.73
C VAL A 51 6.36 10.96 -0.54
N THR A 52 5.51 11.96 -0.64
CA THR A 52 4.57 12.36 0.43
C THR A 52 3.12 12.09 0.06
N ASP A 53 2.83 11.87 -1.22
CA ASP A 53 1.53 11.53 -1.76
C ASP A 53 1.62 10.14 -2.37
N TYR A 54 0.94 9.18 -1.74
CA TYR A 54 0.93 7.77 -2.14
C TYR A 54 -0.26 7.04 -1.51
N TYR A 55 -0.60 5.90 -2.09
CA TYR A 55 -1.48 4.92 -1.47
C TYR A 55 -0.82 3.54 -1.44
N ALA A 56 -1.11 2.79 -0.39
CA ALA A 56 -0.70 1.40 -0.25
C ALA A 56 -1.85 0.48 -0.69
N VAL A 57 -1.52 -0.68 -1.22
CA VAL A 57 -2.48 -1.72 -1.61
C VAL A 57 -2.07 -3.02 -0.94
N VAL A 58 -3.05 -3.70 -0.36
CA VAL A 58 -2.92 -5.10 0.06
C VAL A 58 -3.74 -5.94 -0.91
N ASP A 59 -3.08 -6.79 -1.70
CA ASP A 59 -3.71 -7.63 -2.71
C ASP A 59 -3.74 -9.10 -2.22
N ALA A 60 -4.91 -9.72 -2.26
CA ALA A 60 -5.15 -11.09 -1.82
C ALA A 60 -5.31 -12.07 -2.98
N ARG A 61 -4.73 -11.76 -4.14
CA ARG A 61 -4.79 -12.59 -5.35
C ARG A 61 -4.24 -14.00 -5.14
N ASP A 62 -3.14 -14.13 -4.41
CA ASP A 62 -2.49 -15.40 -4.13
C ASP A 62 -2.88 -16.00 -2.77
N ALA A 63 -3.87 -15.40 -2.09
CA ALA A 63 -4.36 -15.84 -0.79
C ALA A 63 -4.70 -17.34 -0.76
N HIS A 64 -4.28 -18.00 0.33
CA HIS A 64 -4.47 -19.43 0.52
C HIS A 64 -5.81 -19.80 1.16
N LEU A 65 -6.45 -18.83 1.84
CA LEU A 65 -7.75 -18.99 2.48
C LEU A 65 -8.80 -18.11 1.80
N PRO A 66 -10.10 -18.46 1.87
CA PRO A 66 -11.17 -17.59 1.35
C PRO A 66 -11.19 -16.19 1.99
N VAL A 67 -10.70 -16.09 3.23
CA VAL A 67 -10.50 -14.84 3.96
C VAL A 67 -9.17 -14.96 4.71
N GLU A 68 -8.31 -13.96 4.56
CA GLU A 68 -7.05 -13.83 5.30
C GLU A 68 -7.07 -12.61 6.20
N GLU A 69 -6.35 -12.68 7.32
CA GLU A 69 -6.16 -11.56 8.24
C GLU A 69 -4.80 -10.94 8.00
N TYR A 70 -4.70 -9.62 8.03
CA TYR A 70 -3.44 -8.92 7.88
C TYR A 70 -3.31 -7.73 8.82
N GLN A 71 -2.06 -7.30 9.03
CA GLN A 71 -1.75 -6.06 9.71
C GLN A 71 -0.94 -5.18 8.77
N LEU A 72 -1.48 -4.01 8.41
CA LEU A 72 -0.73 -2.98 7.71
C LEU A 72 -0.17 -2.00 8.74
N THR A 73 1.14 -1.77 8.69
CA THR A 73 1.83 -0.79 9.53
C THR A 73 2.52 0.24 8.65
N ILE A 74 2.20 1.51 8.86
CA ILE A 74 2.86 2.64 8.22
C ILE A 74 3.69 3.36 9.27
N THR A 75 4.96 3.61 8.95
CA THR A 75 5.88 4.39 9.77
C THR A 75 6.46 5.52 8.93
N THR A 76 6.45 6.73 9.46
CA THR A 76 7.04 7.90 8.80
C THR A 76 7.91 8.70 9.76
N LEU A 77 8.92 9.37 9.20
CA LEU A 77 9.77 10.32 9.92
C LEU A 77 9.37 11.73 9.49
N THR A 78 8.88 12.54 10.42
CA THR A 78 8.51 13.93 10.15
C THR A 78 9.75 14.80 9.95
N PRO A 79 9.61 16.01 9.37
CA PRO A 79 10.71 16.97 9.25
C PRO A 79 11.38 17.32 10.59
N ASP A 80 10.67 17.20 11.70
CA ASP A 80 11.16 17.46 13.06
C ASP A 80 11.88 16.26 13.70
N ASN A 81 12.15 15.21 12.90
CA ASN A 81 12.69 13.91 13.34
C ASN A 81 11.80 13.15 14.32
N GLU A 82 10.49 13.40 14.30
CA GLU A 82 9.54 12.59 15.06
C GLU A 82 9.13 11.37 14.24
N THR A 83 9.12 10.20 14.86
CA THR A 83 8.59 8.99 14.24
C THR A 83 7.11 8.87 14.56
N LEU A 84 6.27 8.91 13.52
CA LEU A 84 4.85 8.59 13.62
C LEU A 84 4.62 7.18 13.08
N GLN A 85 3.73 6.44 13.74
CA GLN A 85 3.36 5.10 13.33
C GLN A 85 1.85 4.91 13.47
N ALA A 86 1.26 4.24 12.49
CA ALA A 86 -0.12 3.79 12.52
C ALA A 86 -0.17 2.33 12.07
N SER A 87 -1.02 1.55 12.72
CA SER A 87 -1.26 0.16 12.37
C SER A 87 -2.76 -0.13 12.39
N LEU A 88 -3.22 -0.90 11.42
CA LEU A 88 -4.58 -1.43 11.35
C LEU A 88 -4.54 -2.95 11.21
N ASN A 89 -5.59 -3.61 11.67
CA ASN A 89 -5.77 -5.04 11.46
C ASN A 89 -7.08 -5.20 10.71
N GLU A 90 -7.03 -5.87 9.57
CA GLU A 90 -8.17 -6.07 8.68
C GLU A 90 -8.22 -7.51 8.18
N THR A 91 -9.29 -7.80 7.47
CA THR A 91 -9.50 -9.09 6.78
C THR A 91 -9.84 -8.84 5.34
N ILE A 92 -9.29 -9.65 4.44
CA ILE A 92 -9.46 -9.50 2.99
C ILE A 92 -9.93 -10.82 2.39
N GLN A 93 -10.85 -10.78 1.42
CA GLN A 93 -11.28 -11.98 0.71
C GLN A 93 -10.27 -12.33 -0.40
N ALA A 94 -10.09 -13.62 -0.65
CA ALA A 94 -9.23 -14.08 -1.74
C ALA A 94 -9.66 -13.49 -3.09
N GLY A 95 -8.69 -12.94 -3.81
CA GLY A 95 -8.89 -12.28 -5.10
C GLY A 95 -9.34 -10.81 -5.01
N GLU A 96 -9.52 -10.26 -3.82
CA GLU A 96 -9.77 -8.83 -3.62
C GLU A 96 -8.47 -8.05 -3.37
N ALA A 97 -8.54 -6.73 -3.53
CA ALA A 97 -7.48 -5.81 -3.17
C ALA A 97 -8.08 -4.64 -2.37
N GLU A 98 -7.41 -4.24 -1.30
CA GLU A 98 -7.79 -3.13 -0.44
C GLU A 98 -6.78 -2.00 -0.54
N PHE A 99 -7.28 -0.76 -0.55
CA PHE A 99 -6.50 0.44 -0.83
C PHE A 99 -6.51 1.36 0.38
N TRP A 100 -5.34 1.86 0.75
CA TRP A 100 -5.11 2.65 1.95
C TRP A 100 -4.38 3.95 1.60
N ALA A 101 -4.83 5.08 2.15
CA ALA A 101 -4.27 6.40 1.87
C ALA A 101 -3.66 7.01 3.13
N PRO A 102 -2.41 6.66 3.51
CA PRO A 102 -1.80 7.18 4.73
C PRO A 102 -1.63 8.70 4.67
N GLU A 103 -2.04 9.39 5.73
CA GLU A 103 -1.89 10.84 5.83
C GLU A 103 -1.62 11.28 7.28
N ILE A 104 -0.99 12.44 7.44
CA ILE A 104 -0.87 13.08 8.75
C ILE A 104 -2.08 14.00 8.91
N SER A 105 -2.94 13.70 9.87
CA SER A 105 -4.12 14.50 10.17
C SER A 105 -3.73 15.95 10.44
N PRO A 106 -4.27 16.94 9.70
CA PRO A 106 -3.98 18.34 9.93
C PRO A 106 -4.57 18.85 11.26
N GLU A 107 -5.55 18.14 11.81
CA GLU A 107 -6.20 18.50 13.07
C GLU A 107 -5.44 17.98 14.30
N THR A 108 -4.94 16.75 14.23
CA THR A 108 -4.33 16.07 15.39
C THR A 108 -2.80 15.93 15.28
N GLY A 109 -2.24 16.05 14.07
CA GLY A 109 -0.84 15.75 13.80
C GLY A 109 -0.50 14.25 13.85
N GLU A 110 -1.51 13.39 13.99
CA GLU A 110 -1.34 11.94 14.04
C GLU A 110 -1.31 11.34 12.64
N LEU A 111 -0.50 10.30 12.44
CA LEU A 111 -0.57 9.48 11.24
C LEU A 111 -1.85 8.63 11.29
N VAL A 112 -2.66 8.71 10.25
CA VAL A 112 -3.86 7.90 10.04
C VAL A 112 -3.75 7.14 8.72
N VAL A 113 -4.48 6.03 8.61
CA VAL A 113 -4.47 5.16 7.42
C VAL A 113 -5.91 4.85 7.01
N PRO A 114 -6.66 5.84 6.49
CA PRO A 114 -8.03 5.62 6.02
C PRO A 114 -8.06 4.74 4.76
N PRO A 115 -9.18 4.02 4.51
CA PRO A 115 -9.44 3.44 3.20
C PRO A 115 -9.41 4.51 2.11
N LEU A 116 -8.83 4.20 0.96
CA LEU A 116 -8.71 5.14 -0.16
C LEU A 116 -10.09 5.65 -0.59
N GLU A 117 -11.13 4.82 -0.63
CA GLU A 117 -12.50 5.24 -0.96
C GLU A 117 -13.02 6.39 -0.08
N ALA A 118 -12.63 6.43 1.19
CA ALA A 118 -12.97 7.52 2.11
C ALA A 118 -12.12 8.78 1.86
N ALA A 119 -10.91 8.61 1.33
CA ALA A 119 -9.95 9.69 1.06
C ALA A 119 -10.17 10.38 -0.31
N ILE A 120 -10.72 9.67 -1.31
CA ILE A 120 -10.82 10.15 -2.70
C ILE A 120 -12.22 10.09 -3.29
N ALA A 121 -13.27 10.34 -2.50
CA ALA A 121 -14.66 10.40 -2.97
C ALA A 121 -14.86 11.29 -4.23
N ASP A 122 -13.95 12.23 -4.50
CA ASP A 122 -13.94 13.11 -5.67
C ASP A 122 -13.02 12.67 -6.84
N GLU A 123 -12.06 11.73 -6.66
CA GLU A 123 -11.04 11.35 -7.67
C GLU A 123 -11.18 9.91 -8.24
N LEU A 124 -12.15 9.13 -7.73
CA LEU A 124 -12.38 7.72 -8.07
C LEU A 124 -12.67 7.40 -9.56
N GLU A 125 -13.03 8.38 -10.39
CA GLU A 125 -13.36 8.14 -11.81
C GLU A 125 -12.16 7.71 -12.68
N ASN A 126 -10.91 8.00 -12.28
CA ASN A 126 -9.72 7.73 -13.11
C ASN A 126 -8.84 6.56 -12.62
N LEU A 127 -8.92 6.18 -11.34
CA LEU A 127 -8.00 5.20 -10.74
C LEU A 127 -8.40 3.74 -11.00
N THR A 128 -9.70 3.43 -10.99
CA THR A 128 -10.22 2.06 -11.15
C THR A 128 -9.91 1.45 -12.53
N ALA A 129 -9.72 2.27 -13.56
CA ALA A 129 -9.43 1.79 -14.92
C ALA A 129 -7.96 1.41 -15.15
N THR A 130 -7.03 1.98 -14.38
CA THR A 130 -5.57 1.81 -14.57
C THR A 130 -5.02 0.62 -13.78
N ILE A 131 -5.59 0.36 -12.60
CA ILE A 131 -5.11 -0.66 -11.65
C ILE A 131 -5.51 -2.09 -12.08
N LEU A 132 -6.66 -2.27 -12.76
CA LEU A 132 -7.13 -3.58 -13.21
C LEU A 132 -6.47 -4.09 -14.52
N GLN A 133 -5.59 -3.29 -15.14
CA GLN A 133 -5.00 -3.59 -16.46
C GLN A 133 -3.48 -3.77 -16.47
N ARG A 134 -2.82 -3.75 -15.29
CA ARG A 134 -1.36 -3.85 -15.14
C ARG A 134 -0.92 -4.93 -14.18
#